data_AF-A0ABD5DG93-F1
#
_entry.id   AF-A0ABD5DG93-F1
#
_cell.length_a   1.000
_cell.length_b   1.000
_cell.length_c   1.000
_cell.angle_alpha   90.00
_cell.angle_beta   90.00
_cell.angle_gamma   90.00
#
_symmetry.space_group_name_H-M   'P 1'
#
loop_
_entity.id
_entity.type
_entity.pdbx_description
1 polymer ?
#
loop_
_entity_poly.entity_id
_entity_poly.type
_entity_poly.pdbx_seq_one_letter_code
_entity_poly.pdbx_strand_id
1 'polypeptide(L)' 'MIRLYPEQLRAQLTEGLRAAYLLLGNDPLLLQESQDAIREAAAAQGFTEHHTFSIDNSTDWQAIFALSQAMSLFASRQT' A
#
# COMPACT_ATOMS: atom_id res chain seq x y z
N MET A 1 15.12 -4.54 4.19
CA MET A 1 14.50 -3.80 3.08
C MET A 1 14.98 -4.45 1.79
N ILE A 2 14.09 -5.09 1.02
CA ILE A 2 14.47 -5.74 -0.24
C ILE A 2 14.23 -4.73 -1.36
N ARG A 3 15.20 -4.56 -2.25
CA ARG A 3 15.04 -3.78 -3.47
C ARG A 3 14.72 -4.74 -4.60
N LEU A 4 13.62 -4.49 -5.30
CA LEU A 4 13.11 -5.30 -6.39
C LEU A 4 12.80 -4.40 -7.56
N TYR A 5 12.95 -4.93 -8.77
CA TYR A 5 12.45 -4.28 -9.98
C TYR A 5 10.95 -4.56 -10.13
N PRO A 6 10.19 -3.71 -10.85
CA PRO A 6 8.74 -3.90 -11.06
C PRO A 6 8.39 -5.28 -11.61
N GLU A 7 9.23 -5.80 -12.51
CA GLU A 7 9.10 -7.13 -13.11
C GLU A 7 9.15 -8.27 -12.07
N GLN A 8 9.91 -8.08 -10.99
CA GLN A 8 10.09 -9.07 -9.92
C GLN A 8 9.03 -8.92 -8.81
N LEU A 9 8.27 -7.82 -8.80
CA LEU A 9 7.26 -7.55 -7.78
C LEU A 9 6.16 -8.61 -7.80
N ARG A 10 5.65 -8.97 -8.98
CA ARG A 10 4.59 -10.00 -9.11
C ARG A 10 5.02 -11.36 -8.57
N ALA A 11 6.27 -11.75 -8.83
CA ALA A 11 6.82 -12.99 -8.29
C ALA A 11 6.88 -12.94 -6.75
N GLN A 12 7.36 -11.84 -6.19
CA GLN A 12 7.44 -11.65 -4.74
C GLN A 12 6.05 -11.62 -4.07
N LEU A 13 5.07 -10.98 -4.70
CA LEU A 13 3.69 -10.91 -4.19
C LEU A 13 3.03 -12.30 -4.12
N THR A 14 3.39 -13.18 -5.05
CA THR A 14 2.95 -14.59 -5.03
C THR A 14 3.54 -15.37 -3.86
N GLU A 15 4.80 -15.11 -3.48
CA GLU A 15 5.43 -15.74 -2.31
C GLU A 15 4.83 -15.25 -0.98
N GLY A 16 4.38 -14.00 -0.95
CA GLY A 16 3.68 -13.44 0.21
C GLY A 16 3.70 -11.92 0.24
N LEU A 17 2.61 -11.36 0.79
CA LEU A 17 2.48 -9.92 0.96
C LEU A 17 3.28 -9.45 2.19
N ARG A 18 4.07 -8.40 2.01
CA ARG A 18 4.82 -7.75 3.09
C ARG A 18 3.99 -6.66 3.74
N ALA A 19 4.37 -6.30 4.96
CA ALA A 19 3.68 -5.26 5.73
C ALA A 19 3.74 -3.85 5.09
N ALA A 20 4.78 -3.56 4.30
CA ALA A 20 4.93 -2.26 3.64
C ALA A 20 5.71 -2.40 2.33
N TYR A 21 5.30 -1.61 1.33
CA TYR A 21 5.94 -1.49 0.03
C TYR A 21 6.27 -0.02 -0.26
N LEU A 22 7.50 0.23 -0.72
CA LEU A 22 7.95 1.56 -1.11
C LEU A 22 8.15 1.57 -2.63
N LEU A 23 7.23 2.24 -3.32
CA LEU A 23 7.30 2.45 -4.77
C LEU A 23 8.04 3.76 -5.04
N LEU A 24 9.23 3.65 -5.62
CA LEU A 24 10.10 4.79 -5.90
C LEU A 24 10.42 4.77 -7.40
N GLY A 25 10.05 5.82 -8.11
CA GLY A 25 10.26 5.91 -9.55
C GLY A 25 9.72 7.20 -10.12
N ASN A 26 10.13 7.48 -11.36
CA ASN A 26 9.72 8.68 -12.09
C ASN A 26 8.71 8.32 -13.20
N ASP A 27 8.56 7.01 -13.47
CA ASP A 27 7.68 6.50 -14.51
C ASP A 27 6.29 6.26 -13.92
N PRO A 28 5.26 7.02 -14.34
CA PRO A 28 3.93 6.91 -13.76
C PRO A 28 3.27 5.57 -14.08
N LEU A 29 3.55 4.96 -15.23
CA LEU A 29 2.97 3.68 -15.62
C LEU A 29 3.49 2.57 -14.71
N LEU A 30 4.81 2.50 -14.52
CA LEU A 30 5.41 1.49 -13.64
C LEU A 30 4.96 1.63 -12.18
N LEU A 31 4.77 2.87 -11.71
CA LEU A 31 4.23 3.12 -10.37
C LEU A 31 2.79 2.62 -10.24
N GLN A 32 1.93 2.92 -11.22
CA GLN A 32 0.55 2.45 -11.23
C GLN A 32 0.47 0.92 -11.32
N GLU A 33 1.18 0.29 -12.25
CA GLU A 33 1.19 -1.16 -12.40
C GLU A 33 1.67 -1.87 -11.12
N SER A 34 2.69 -1.30 -10.47
CA SER A 34 3.20 -1.83 -9.20
C SER A 34 2.19 -1.68 -8.06
N GLN A 35 1.52 -0.53 -7.98
CA GLN A 35 0.47 -0.28 -7.00
C GLN A 35 -0.72 -1.21 -7.18
N ASP A 36 -1.17 -1.41 -8.43
CA ASP A 36 -2.30 -2.28 -8.75
C ASP A 36 -1.97 -3.74 -8.45
N ALA A 37 -0.75 -4.21 -8.76
CA ALA A 37 -0.31 -5.56 -8.40
C ALA A 37 -0.34 -5.80 -6.88
N ILE A 38 0.12 -4.83 -6.09
CA ILE A 38 0.08 -4.92 -4.62
C ILE A 38 -1.37 -4.95 -4.13
N ARG A 39 -2.25 -4.10 -4.68
CA ARG A 39 -3.67 -4.05 -4.32
C ARG A 39 -4.39 -5.35 -4.65
N GLU A 40 -4.15 -5.91 -5.83
CA GLU A 40 -4.73 -7.18 -6.24
C GLU A 40 -4.33 -8.32 -5.29
N ALA A 41 -3.04 -8.39 -4.93
CA ALA A 41 -2.53 -9.37 -3.98
C ALA A 41 -3.09 -9.16 -2.55
N ALA A 42 -3.28 -7.91 -2.13
CA ALA A 42 -3.90 -7.58 -0.84
C ALA A 42 -5.39 -7.93 -0.83
N ALA A 43 -6.14 -7.59 -1.88
CA ALA A 43 -7.54 -7.96 -2.02
C ALA A 43 -7.74 -9.48 -1.94
N ALA A 44 -6.85 -10.26 -2.57
CA ALA A 44 -6.85 -11.72 -2.49
C ALA A 44 -6.62 -12.26 -1.06
N GLN A 45 -5.98 -11.49 -0.18
CA GLN A 45 -5.75 -11.84 1.22
C GLN A 45 -6.83 -11.30 2.18
N GLY A 46 -7.91 -10.71 1.64
CA GLY A 46 -9.04 -10.22 2.43
C GLY A 46 -8.85 -8.82 3.01
N PHE A 47 -7.91 -8.04 2.49
CA PHE A 47 -7.83 -6.61 2.79
C PHE A 47 -8.89 -5.87 1.98
N THR A 48 -9.95 -5.44 2.63
CA THR A 48 -11.14 -4.82 2.00
C THR A 48 -11.16 -3.30 2.11
N GLU A 49 -10.32 -2.74 2.98
CA GLU A 49 -10.24 -1.30 3.22
C GLU A 49 -8.92 -0.75 2.70
N HIS A 50 -9.01 0.30 1.88
CA HIS A 50 -7.86 0.99 1.31
C HIS A 50 -7.97 2.48 1.62
N HIS A 51 -6.93 3.02 2.25
CA HIS A 51 -6.83 4.45 2.51
C HIS A 51 -5.74 5.06 1.63
N THR A 52 -6.08 6.09 0.85
CA THR A 52 -5.12 6.81 0.01
C THR A 52 -4.97 8.22 0.56
N PHE A 53 -3.73 8.58 0.94
CA PHE A 53 -3.38 9.91 1.40
C PHE A 53 -2.44 10.56 0.39
N SER A 54 -2.85 11.70 -0.15
CA SER A 54 -1.96 12.56 -0.93
C SER A 54 -1.23 13.49 0.04
N ILE A 55 0.09 13.37 0.12
CA ILE A 55 0.92 14.24 0.97
C ILE A 55 1.28 15.50 0.18
N ASP A 56 0.83 16.64 0.68
CA ASP A 56 1.11 17.98 0.21
C ASP A 56 1.55 18.89 1.39
N ASN A 57 1.93 20.13 1.08
CA ASN A 57 2.39 21.08 2.11
C ASN A 57 1.26 21.56 3.04
N SER A 58 0.00 21.33 2.68
CA SER A 58 -1.19 21.63 3.48
C SER A 58 -1.74 20.41 4.22
N THR A 59 -1.02 19.29 4.19
CA THR A 59 -1.53 18.03 4.70
C THR A 59 -1.66 18.08 6.21
N ASP A 60 -2.86 17.77 6.67
CA ASP A 60 -3.15 17.64 8.10
C ASP A 60 -2.60 16.31 8.62
N TRP A 61 -1.36 16.36 9.09
CA TRP A 61 -0.69 15.23 9.73
C TRP A 61 -1.45 14.73 10.96
N GLN A 62 -2.19 15.60 11.65
CA GLN A 62 -2.98 15.24 12.81
C GLN A 62 -4.14 14.31 12.42
N ALA A 63 -4.78 14.58 11.28
CA ALA A 63 -5.86 13.75 10.74
C ALA A 63 -5.35 12.36 10.32
N ILE A 64 -4.19 12.27 9.67
CA ILE A 64 -3.57 10.99 9.29
C ILE A 64 -3.22 10.17 10.54
N PHE A 65 -2.66 10.82 11.57
CA PHE A 65 -2.28 10.18 12.81
C PHE A 65 -3.49 9.76 13.67
N ALA A 66 -4.61 10.46 13.53
CA ALA A 66 -5.88 10.08 14.14
C ALA A 66 -6.49 8.85 13.44
N LEU A 67 -6.39 8.76 12.12
CA LEU A 67 -6.86 7.60 11.34
C LEU A 67 -6.00 6.36 11.62
N SER A 68 -4.67 6.49 11.74
CA SER A 68 -3.81 5.35 12.09
C SER A 68 -4.00 4.86 13.53
N GLN A 69 -4.42 5.74 14.44
CA GLN A 69 -4.77 5.40 15.82
C GLN A 69 -6.22 4.96 16.01
N ALA A 70 -7.09 5.18 15.02
CA ALA A 70 -8.43 4.64 15.00
C ALA A 70 -8.33 3.12 14.77
N MET A 71 -7.98 2.39 15.83
CA MET A 71 -8.17 0.94 15.88
C MET A 71 -9.63 0.69 15.55
N SER A 72 -9.85 0.10 14.38
CA SER A 72 -11.18 -0.29 13.94
C SER A 72 -11.84 -1.10 15.07
N LEU A 73 -12.97 -0.60 15.58
CA LEU A 73 -13.81 -1.27 16.58
C LEU A 73 -14.33 -2.63 16.08
N PHE A 74 -14.20 -2.88 14.78
CA PHE A 74 -14.47 -4.13 14.10
C PHE A 74 -13.16 -4.63 13.51
N ALA A 75 -12.80 -5.89 13.74
CA ALA A 75 -11.54 -6.52 13.34
C ALA A 75 -11.36 -6.65 11.81
N SER A 76 -11.40 -5.54 11.08
CA SER A 76 -11.19 -5.43 9.64
C SER A 76 -9.75 -5.01 9.41
N ARG A 77 -8.97 -5.85 8.74
CA ARG A 77 -7.58 -5.54 8.38
C ARG A 77 -7.58 -4.47 7.28
N GLN A 78 -6.86 -3.37 7.51
CA GLN A 78 -6.75 -2.24 6.58
C GLN A 78 -5.35 -2.25 5.93
N THR A 79 -5.27 -1.80 4.67
CA THR A 79 -4.01 -1.61 3.89
C THR A 79 -3.87 -0.20 3.35
#